data_AF-A0A7S1EZ14-F1
#
_entry.id   AF-A0A7S1EZ14-F1
#
_cell.length_a   1.000
_cell.length_b   1.000
_cell.length_c   1.000
_cell.angle_alpha   90.00
_cell.angle_beta   90.00
_cell.angle_gamma   90.00
#
_symmetry.space_group_name_H-M   'P 1'
#
loop_
_entity.id
_entity.type
_entity.pdbx_description
1 polymer ?
#
loop_
_entity_poly.entity_id
_entity_poly.type
_entity_poly.pdbx_seq_one_letter_code
_entity_poly.pdbx_strand_id
1 'polypeptide(L)'
;GEVPGGDPRPRIFDIVVGIDRTEVAQRVSVDEVSAAAAKGEGKVLVRRSPYGQPNKAPLDQRGWIYLERFVSMVKVAMVDETEASRVVFSNSRRVLDEILDGGMMLRRAAQDSESVLERTLEDFFDVLASKTFGGASTDKLLDEDFLKSFSPCGPPADGDRDV
;
A
#
# COMPACT_ATOMS: atom_id res chain seq x y z
N GLY A 1 -13.70 8.51 -27.09
CA GLY A 1 -14.66 9.60 -26.87
C GLY A 1 -13.93 10.74 -26.23
N GLU A 2 -13.89 11.91 -26.88
CA GLU A 2 -13.34 13.13 -26.29
C GLU A 2 -14.28 13.64 -25.18
N VAL A 3 -13.71 13.93 -24.01
CA VAL A 3 -14.41 14.57 -22.90
C VAL A 3 -13.89 16.01 -22.81
N PRO A 4 -14.76 17.04 -22.86
CA PRO A 4 -14.32 18.42 -22.85
C PRO A 4 -13.92 18.87 -21.43
N GLY A 5 -12.79 19.58 -21.31
CA GLY A 5 -12.48 20.41 -20.14
C GLY A 5 -11.44 19.91 -19.13
N GLY A 6 -10.66 18.87 -19.44
CA GLY A 6 -9.54 18.44 -18.58
C GLY A 6 -8.20 19.04 -19.00
N ASP A 7 -7.32 19.35 -18.03
CA ASP A 7 -5.91 19.69 -18.30
C ASP A 7 -5.30 18.66 -19.28
N PRO A 8 -4.84 19.10 -20.46
CA PRO A 8 -4.34 18.19 -21.51
C PRO A 8 -3.05 17.47 -21.10
N ARG A 9 -2.41 17.88 -20.00
CA ARG A 9 -1.18 17.25 -19.52
C ARG A 9 -1.43 15.83 -18.99
N PRO A 10 -0.59 14.85 -19.37
CA PRO A 10 -0.60 13.52 -18.76
C PRO A 10 -0.35 13.62 -17.25
N ARG A 11 -1.08 12.83 -16.47
CA ARG A 11 -0.89 12.65 -15.03
C ARG A 11 -0.03 11.41 -14.75
N ILE A 12 0.52 11.31 -13.54
CA ILE A 12 1.44 10.23 -13.13
C ILE A 12 0.91 8.81 -13.36
N PHE A 13 -0.41 8.61 -13.29
CA PHE A 13 -1.04 7.30 -13.49
C PHE A 13 -1.64 7.09 -14.88
N ASP A 14 -1.57 8.10 -15.74
CA ASP A 14 -2.10 8.00 -17.08
C ASP A 14 -1.26 7.03 -17.92
N ILE A 15 -1.93 6.28 -18.78
CA ILE A 15 -1.31 5.25 -19.60
C ILE A 15 -1.27 5.75 -21.05
N VAL A 16 -0.08 5.86 -21.62
CA VAL A 16 0.07 6.10 -23.07
C VAL A 16 -0.33 4.83 -23.81
N VAL A 17 -1.31 4.96 -24.71
CA VAL A 17 -1.91 3.86 -25.50
C VAL A 17 -1.72 4.05 -27.00
N GLY A 18 -1.08 5.14 -27.43
CA GLY A 18 -0.86 5.42 -28.85
C GLY A 18 -0.03 6.68 -29.08
N ILE A 19 0.59 6.74 -30.25
CA ILE A 19 1.30 7.90 -30.77
C ILE A 19 0.86 8.07 -32.24
N ASP A 20 0.54 9.29 -32.66
CA ASP A 20 0.20 9.64 -34.03
C ASP A 20 -0.90 8.78 -34.64
N ARG A 21 -1.98 8.58 -33.86
CA ARG A 21 -3.16 7.76 -34.21
C ARG A 21 -2.88 6.27 -34.42
N THR A 22 -1.68 5.81 -34.13
CA THR A 22 -1.36 4.38 -34.08
C THR A 22 -1.64 3.90 -32.67
N GLU A 23 -2.69 3.09 -32.50
CA GLU A 23 -2.91 2.38 -31.24
C GLU A 23 -1.82 1.33 -31.05
N VAL A 24 -1.19 1.35 -29.88
CA VAL A 24 -0.21 0.36 -29.50
C VAL A 24 -0.91 -0.62 -28.58
N ALA A 25 -0.89 -1.90 -28.94
CA ALA A 25 -1.59 -2.96 -28.21
C ALA A 25 -1.04 -3.19 -26.79
N GLN A 26 0.12 -2.61 -26.47
CA GLN A 26 0.84 -2.78 -25.21
C GLN A 26 1.33 -1.43 -24.67
N ARG A 27 1.80 -1.43 -23.42
CA ARG A 27 2.41 -0.25 -22.78
C ARG A 27 3.53 0.29 -23.68
N VAL A 28 3.39 1.54 -24.08
CA VAL A 28 4.45 2.29 -24.77
C VAL A 28 5.55 2.60 -23.76
N SER A 29 6.80 2.29 -24.11
CA SER A 29 7.95 2.61 -23.24
C SER A 29 8.21 4.12 -23.20
N VAL A 30 8.85 4.61 -22.14
CA VAL A 30 9.22 6.04 -22.03
C VAL A 30 10.15 6.46 -23.17
N ASP A 31 11.00 5.53 -23.63
CA ASP A 31 11.94 5.76 -24.74
C ASP A 31 11.20 5.92 -26.08
N GLU A 32 10.16 5.12 -26.33
CA GLU A 32 9.31 5.26 -27.52
C GLU A 32 8.54 6.58 -27.55
N VAL A 33 8.01 7.00 -26.39
CA VAL A 33 7.34 8.30 -26.26
C VAL A 33 8.33 9.45 -26.47
N SER A 34 9.54 9.35 -25.90
CA SER A 34 10.59 10.38 -26.02
C SER A 34 11.12 10.49 -27.45
N ALA A 35 11.33 9.35 -28.11
CA ALA A 35 11.78 9.29 -29.50
C ALA A 35 10.74 9.86 -30.48
N ALA A 36 9.45 9.68 -30.20
CA ALA A 36 8.39 10.30 -30.99
C ALA A 36 8.24 11.80 -30.70
N ALA A 37 8.35 12.23 -29.44
CA ALA A 37 8.34 13.64 -29.07
C ALA A 37 9.50 14.41 -29.73
N ALA A 38 10.68 13.81 -29.83
CA ALA A 38 11.84 14.38 -30.51
C ALA A 38 11.65 14.57 -32.02
N LYS A 39 10.70 13.87 -32.66
CA LYS A 39 10.36 14.03 -34.09
C LYS A 39 9.39 15.19 -34.38
N GLY A 40 8.92 15.89 -33.35
CA GLY A 40 8.41 17.24 -33.48
C GLY A 40 6.90 17.43 -33.60
N GLU A 41 6.06 16.39 -33.65
CA GLU A 41 4.59 16.59 -33.72
C GLU A 41 3.76 15.34 -33.32
N GLY A 42 4.19 14.64 -32.26
CA GLY A 42 3.56 13.40 -31.81
C GLY A 42 2.24 13.61 -31.04
N LYS A 43 1.07 13.26 -31.62
CA LYS A 43 -0.20 13.21 -30.87
C LYS A 43 -0.22 11.95 -30.00
N VAL A 44 -0.10 12.12 -28.69
CA VAL A 44 -0.16 11.00 -27.73
C VAL A 44 -1.62 10.68 -27.38
N LEU A 45 -2.01 9.42 -27.54
CA LEU A 45 -3.27 8.90 -27.03
C LEU A 45 -3.05 8.44 -25.59
N VAL A 46 -3.82 9.01 -24.68
CA VAL A 46 -3.69 8.77 -23.24
C VAL A 46 -4.98 8.17 -22.71
N ARG A 47 -4.89 7.01 -22.07
CA ARG A 47 -5.96 6.44 -21.25
C ARG A 47 -5.80 6.94 -19.83
N ARG A 48 -6.75 7.76 -19.37
CA ARG A 48 -6.75 8.31 -18.02
C ARG A 48 -6.90 7.20 -16.98
N SER A 49 -6.14 7.28 -15.89
CA SER A 49 -6.26 6.38 -14.74
C SER A 49 -6.44 7.18 -13.45
N PRO A 50 -7.63 7.78 -13.24
CA PRO A 50 -7.87 8.70 -12.12
C PRO A 50 -7.72 8.05 -10.74
N TYR A 51 -7.79 6.72 -10.67
CA TYR A 51 -7.71 5.93 -9.44
C TYR A 51 -6.39 5.15 -9.30
N GLY A 52 -5.33 5.58 -9.99
CA GLY A 52 -4.05 4.86 -9.98
C GLY A 52 -4.01 3.70 -10.95
N GLN A 53 -2.92 2.93 -10.93
CA GLN A 53 -2.75 1.77 -11.82
C GLN A 53 -3.35 0.49 -11.21
N PRO A 54 -4.00 -0.36 -12.01
CA PRO A 54 -4.49 -1.66 -11.54
C PRO A 54 -3.33 -2.50 -10.98
N ASN A 55 -3.47 -2.97 -9.74
CA ASN A 55 -2.54 -3.94 -9.18
C ASN A 55 -2.74 -5.28 -9.90
N LYS A 56 -1.80 -5.63 -10.79
CA LYS A 56 -1.83 -6.87 -11.57
C LYS A 56 -1.33 -8.09 -10.79
N ALA A 57 -0.81 -7.92 -9.57
CA ALA A 57 -0.39 -9.06 -8.76
C ALA A 57 -1.58 -10.00 -8.50
N PRO A 58 -1.35 -11.32 -8.55
CA PRO A 58 -2.30 -12.32 -8.05
C PRO A 58 -2.79 -11.97 -6.65
N LEU A 59 -4.04 -12.29 -6.31
CA LEU A 59 -4.67 -11.86 -5.05
C LEU A 59 -3.88 -12.28 -3.80
N ASP A 60 -3.28 -13.47 -3.84
CA ASP A 60 -2.44 -14.06 -2.79
C ASP A 60 -1.05 -13.42 -2.64
N GLN A 61 -0.62 -12.65 -3.64
CA GLN A 61 0.63 -11.91 -3.64
C GLN A 61 0.45 -10.43 -3.26
N ARG A 62 -0.79 -9.94 -3.14
CA ARG A 62 -1.05 -8.54 -2.80
C ARG A 62 -0.80 -8.29 -1.32
N GLY A 63 0.21 -7.48 -1.02
CA GLY A 63 0.61 -7.15 0.36
C GLY A 63 -0.48 -6.48 1.18
N TRP A 64 -1.28 -5.59 0.56
CA TRP A 64 -2.39 -4.93 1.26
C TRP A 64 -3.45 -5.92 1.75
N ILE A 65 -3.73 -6.99 0.99
CA ILE A 65 -4.70 -8.02 1.39
C ILE A 65 -4.17 -8.78 2.61
N TYR A 66 -2.89 -9.15 2.59
CA TYR A 66 -2.28 -9.84 3.71
C TYR A 66 -2.21 -8.94 4.96
N LEU A 67 -1.87 -7.66 4.79
CA LEU A 67 -1.85 -6.68 5.88
C LEU A 67 -3.22 -6.53 6.56
N GLU A 68 -4.31 -6.47 5.80
CA GLU A 68 -5.67 -6.41 6.35
C GLU A 68 -6.00 -7.65 7.19
N ARG A 69 -5.58 -8.84 6.74
CA ARG A 69 -5.74 -10.09 7.51
C ARG A 69 -4.91 -10.05 8.79
N PHE A 70 -3.65 -9.63 8.71
CA PHE A 70 -2.78 -9.50 9.88
C PHE A 70 -3.37 -8.54 10.92
N VAL A 71 -3.83 -7.35 10.51
CA VAL A 71 -4.52 -6.41 11.41
C VAL A 71 -5.77 -7.06 12.04
N SER A 72 -6.47 -7.91 11.30
CA SER A 72 -7.63 -8.64 11.82
C SER A 72 -7.24 -9.72 12.83
N MET A 73 -6.12 -10.43 12.61
CA MET A 73 -5.54 -11.37 13.58
C MET A 73 -5.20 -10.66 14.90
N VAL A 74 -4.58 -9.47 14.83
CA VAL A 74 -4.29 -8.66 16.02
C VAL A 74 -5.57 -8.30 16.76
N LYS A 75 -6.62 -7.86 16.07
CA LYS A 75 -7.93 -7.57 16.69
C LYS A 75 -8.53 -8.81 17.38
N VAL A 76 -8.43 -9.97 16.73
CA VAL A 76 -8.88 -11.26 17.31
C VAL A 76 -8.04 -11.62 18.54
N ALA A 77 -6.75 -11.33 18.57
CA ALA A 77 -5.88 -11.59 19.72
C ALA A 77 -6.23 -10.72 20.94
N MET A 78 -6.79 -9.53 20.72
CA MET A 78 -7.09 -8.53 21.76
C MET A 78 -8.42 -8.75 22.49
N VAL A 79 -9.37 -9.50 21.92
CA VAL A 79 -10.70 -9.74 22.55
C VAL A 79 -10.67 -10.97 23.46
N ASP A 80 -11.79 -11.47 23.98
CA ASP A 80 -11.82 -12.82 24.58
C ASP A 80 -12.00 -13.89 23.50
N GLU A 81 -11.52 -15.12 23.74
CA GLU A 81 -11.63 -16.22 22.77
C GLU A 81 -13.10 -16.52 22.42
N THR A 82 -14.01 -16.40 23.38
CA THR A 82 -15.46 -16.56 23.18
C THR A 82 -16.05 -15.48 22.26
N GLU A 83 -15.41 -14.30 22.19
CA GLU A 83 -15.85 -13.15 21.42
C GLU A 83 -15.20 -13.08 20.02
N ALA A 84 -14.20 -13.91 19.74
CA ALA A 84 -13.48 -13.92 18.46
C ALA A 84 -14.43 -14.07 17.25
N SER A 85 -15.45 -14.92 17.37
CA SER A 85 -16.46 -15.15 16.33
C SER A 85 -17.39 -13.95 16.06
N ARG A 86 -17.43 -12.98 16.98
CA ARG A 86 -18.27 -11.78 16.87
C ARG A 86 -17.54 -10.59 16.24
N VAL A 87 -16.21 -10.65 16.14
CA VAL A 87 -15.38 -9.54 15.67
C VAL A 87 -14.78 -9.74 14.28
N VAL A 88 -14.80 -10.97 13.75
CA VAL A 88 -14.34 -11.25 12.39
C VAL A 88 -15.35 -12.08 11.61
N PHE A 89 -15.59 -11.66 10.37
CA PHE A 89 -16.48 -12.33 9.43
C PHE A 89 -15.78 -12.41 8.07
N SER A 90 -15.97 -13.52 7.37
CA SER A 90 -15.48 -13.69 5.99
C SER A 90 -16.41 -14.61 5.21
N ASN A 91 -16.59 -14.32 3.93
CA ASN A 91 -17.28 -15.20 2.99
C ASN A 91 -16.40 -16.37 2.53
N SER A 92 -15.11 -16.35 2.86
CA SER A 92 -14.16 -17.43 2.60
C SER A 92 -13.78 -18.11 3.89
N ARG A 93 -14.18 -19.38 4.03
CA ARG A 93 -13.87 -20.19 5.21
C ARG A 93 -12.35 -20.27 5.45
N ARG A 94 -11.57 -20.46 4.39
CA ARG A 94 -10.11 -20.49 4.46
C ARG A 94 -9.51 -19.21 5.06
N VAL A 95 -10.03 -18.05 4.66
CA VAL A 95 -9.54 -16.74 5.18
C VAL A 95 -9.99 -16.55 6.63
N LEU A 96 -11.20 -16.99 6.98
CA LEU A 96 -11.67 -16.93 8.36
C LEU A 96 -10.79 -17.78 9.27
N ASP A 97 -10.53 -19.03 8.89
CA ASP A 97 -9.67 -19.94 9.65
C ASP A 97 -8.25 -19.36 9.79
N GLU A 98 -7.68 -18.84 8.70
CA GLU A 98 -6.37 -18.16 8.72
C GLU A 98 -6.31 -17.01 9.75
N ILE A 99 -7.34 -16.15 9.80
CA ILE A 99 -7.39 -15.03 10.74
C ILE A 99 -7.56 -15.50 12.19
N LEU A 100 -8.41 -16.50 12.42
CA LEU A 100 -8.66 -17.04 13.76
C LEU A 100 -7.41 -17.74 14.31
N ASP A 101 -6.75 -18.57 13.50
CA ASP A 101 -5.53 -19.27 13.87
C ASP A 101 -4.40 -18.28 14.15
N GLY A 102 -4.20 -17.29 13.27
CA GLY A 102 -3.20 -16.24 13.48
C GLY A 102 -3.46 -15.40 14.74
N GLY A 103 -4.72 -15.05 15.01
CA GLY A 103 -5.09 -14.35 16.24
C GLY A 103 -4.86 -15.18 17.50
N MET A 104 -5.12 -16.49 17.43
CA MET A 104 -4.83 -17.42 18.53
C MET A 104 -3.32 -17.55 18.79
N MET A 105 -2.51 -17.63 17.73
CA MET A 105 -1.04 -17.65 17.84
C MET A 105 -0.52 -16.39 18.55
N LEU A 106 -0.94 -15.21 18.10
CA LEU A 106 -0.55 -13.93 18.70
C LEU A 106 -0.97 -13.82 20.19
N ARG A 107 -2.19 -14.25 20.51
CA ARG A 107 -2.69 -14.27 21.88
C ARG A 107 -1.83 -15.17 22.78
N ARG A 108 -1.57 -16.41 22.35
CA ARG A 108 -0.77 -17.36 23.12
C ARG A 108 0.65 -16.84 23.33
N ALA A 109 1.25 -16.28 22.28
CA ALA A 109 2.57 -15.67 22.36
C ALA A 109 2.62 -14.52 23.37
N ALA A 110 1.60 -13.63 23.36
CA ALA A 110 1.47 -12.54 24.32
C ALA A 110 1.25 -13.00 25.77
N GLN A 111 0.59 -14.16 25.98
CA GLN A 111 0.38 -14.75 27.30
C GLN A 111 1.64 -15.46 27.86
N ASP A 112 2.53 -15.91 26.98
CA ASP A 112 3.75 -16.62 27.35
C ASP A 112 4.85 -15.62 27.78
N SER A 113 5.36 -14.81 26.85
CA SER A 113 6.32 -13.74 27.14
C SER A 113 6.45 -12.74 26.00
N GLU A 114 6.99 -11.56 26.31
CA GLU A 114 7.31 -10.52 25.32
C GLU A 114 8.24 -11.05 24.22
N SER A 115 9.26 -11.84 24.58
CA SER A 115 10.21 -12.40 23.60
C SER A 115 9.59 -13.42 22.63
N VAL A 116 8.54 -14.13 23.06
CA VAL A 116 7.81 -15.08 22.20
C VAL A 116 6.86 -14.32 21.28
N LEU A 117 6.22 -13.25 21.78
CA LEU A 117 5.41 -12.35 20.98
C LEU A 117 6.24 -11.66 19.89
N GLU A 118 7.43 -11.15 20.23
CA GLU A 118 8.33 -10.50 19.27
C GLU A 118 8.68 -11.43 18.11
N ARG A 119 9.14 -12.64 18.39
CA ARG A 119 9.44 -13.65 17.34
C ARG A 119 8.20 -14.00 16.50
N THR A 120 7.05 -14.14 17.14
CA THR A 120 5.80 -14.43 16.43
C THR A 120 5.43 -13.30 15.48
N LEU A 121 5.64 -12.03 15.88
CA LEU A 121 5.43 -10.87 15.02
C LEU A 121 6.43 -10.80 13.87
N GLU A 122 7.70 -11.13 14.13
CA GLU A 122 8.74 -11.24 13.08
C GLU A 122 8.32 -12.24 12.00
N ASP A 123 7.81 -13.42 12.36
CA ASP A 123 7.30 -14.41 11.39
C ASP A 123 6.20 -13.81 10.48
N PHE A 124 5.27 -13.03 11.04
CA PHE A 124 4.24 -12.35 10.25
C PHE A 124 4.83 -11.25 9.35
N PHE A 125 5.82 -10.52 9.83
CA PHE A 125 6.50 -9.47 9.07
C PHE A 125 7.36 -10.02 7.94
N ASP A 126 7.98 -11.17 8.11
CA ASP A 126 8.71 -11.87 7.04
C ASP A 126 7.78 -12.25 5.90
N VAL A 127 6.59 -12.78 6.21
CA VAL A 127 5.57 -13.07 5.19
C VAL A 127 5.09 -11.77 4.53
N LEU A 128 4.88 -10.70 5.30
CA LEU A 128 4.44 -9.39 4.78
C LEU A 128 5.49 -8.80 3.83
N ALA A 129 6.78 -8.87 4.18
CA ALA A 129 7.90 -8.41 3.38
C ALA A 129 8.04 -9.19 2.06
N SER A 130 7.58 -10.45 2.04
CA SER A 130 7.55 -11.27 0.84
C SER A 130 6.41 -10.89 -0.14
N LYS A 131 5.49 -9.99 0.23
CA LYS A 131 4.32 -9.63 -0.61
C LYS A 131 4.57 -8.39 -1.48
N THR A 132 3.81 -8.29 -2.56
CA THR A 132 3.86 -7.16 -3.49
C THR A 132 2.87 -6.05 -3.10
N PHE A 133 3.41 -4.87 -2.82
CA PHE A 133 2.62 -3.64 -2.67
C PHE A 133 2.58 -2.89 -4.01
N GLY A 134 1.39 -2.50 -4.47
CA GLY A 134 1.23 -1.75 -5.72
C GLY A 134 1.66 -0.29 -5.56
N GLY A 135 1.99 0.38 -6.68
CA GLY A 135 2.62 1.71 -6.70
C GLY A 135 1.93 2.83 -5.89
N ALA A 136 0.60 2.80 -5.76
CA ALA A 136 -0.12 3.77 -4.90
C ALA A 136 0.18 3.60 -3.40
N SER A 137 0.73 2.46 -2.99
CA SER A 137 1.07 2.13 -1.60
C SER A 137 2.55 2.36 -1.27
N THR A 138 3.42 2.45 -2.27
CA THR A 138 4.86 2.76 -2.11
C THR A 138 5.17 4.24 -2.28
N ASP A 139 4.27 5.01 -2.92
CA ASP A 139 4.45 6.47 -3.11
C ASP A 139 4.44 7.29 -1.80
N LYS A 140 4.07 6.69 -0.66
CA LYS A 140 4.20 7.34 0.66
C LYS A 140 5.60 7.23 1.27
N LEU A 141 6.52 6.49 0.65
CA LEU A 141 7.91 6.31 1.13
C LEU A 141 8.93 7.22 0.43
N LEU A 142 8.49 8.09 -0.49
CA LEU A 142 9.37 9.02 -1.22
C LEU A 142 9.08 10.50 -0.93
N ASP A 143 8.33 10.81 0.14
CA ASP A 143 8.26 12.18 0.68
C ASP A 143 9.25 12.30 1.86
N GLU A 144 10.53 12.44 1.53
CA GLU A 144 11.61 12.80 2.46
C GLU A 144 11.30 14.12 3.24
N ASP A 145 10.33 14.90 2.78
CA ASP A 145 9.86 16.12 3.44
C ASP A 145 8.83 15.85 4.55
N PHE A 146 8.09 14.74 4.51
CA PHE A 146 7.12 14.39 5.56
C PHE A 146 7.83 13.98 6.86
N LEU A 147 8.96 13.27 6.77
CA LEU A 147 9.75 12.84 7.94
C LEU A 147 10.46 13.99 8.66
N LYS A 148 10.74 15.10 7.98
CA LYS A 148 11.31 16.30 8.62
C LYS A 148 10.28 17.10 9.44
N SER A 149 8.99 16.91 9.17
CA SER A 149 7.91 17.65 9.85
C SER A 149 7.64 17.17 11.29
N PHE A 150 8.12 15.98 11.66
CA PHE A 150 8.09 15.46 13.02
C PHE A 150 9.47 15.62 13.69
N SER A 151 9.98 16.84 13.73
CA SER A 151 10.94 17.17 14.80
C SER A 151 10.15 17.21 16.12
N PRO A 152 10.54 16.43 17.14
CA PRO A 152 9.90 16.55 18.46
C PRO A 152 10.10 17.99 18.94
N CYS A 153 9.02 18.64 19.38
CA CYS A 153 9.08 19.89 20.12
C CYS A 153 10.21 19.76 21.15
N GLY A 154 11.27 20.53 20.95
CA GLY A 154 12.31 20.69 21.96
C GLY A 154 11.66 21.10 23.28
N PRO A 155 12.25 20.71 24.42
CA PRO A 155 11.70 21.07 25.72
C PRO A 155 11.57 22.60 25.82
N PRO A 156 10.54 23.10 26.53
CA PRO A 156 10.34 24.53 26.70
C PRO A 156 11.57 25.15 27.35
N ALA A 157 11.94 26.34 26.88
CA ALA A 157 13.04 27.13 27.40
C ALA A 157 12.88 27.30 28.92
N ASP A 158 13.88 26.84 29.68
CA ASP A 158 13.98 27.12 31.11
C ASP A 158 14.07 28.63 31.28
N GLY A 159 13.00 29.18 31.86
CA GLY A 159 12.94 30.56 32.29
C GLY A 159 13.85 30.82 33.47
N ASP A 160 14.31 32.07 33.53
CA ASP A 160 14.86 32.77 34.67
C ASP A 160 14.56 32.12 36.04
N ARG A 161 15.63 31.76 36.74
CA ARG A 161 15.67 31.87 38.19
C ARG A 161 16.94 32.61 38.59
N ASP A 162 16.80 33.93 38.65
CA ASP A 162 17.47 34.71 39.68
C ASP A 162 16.96 34.23 41.04
N VAL A 163 17.82 33.56 41.83
CA VAL A 163 18.18 33.84 43.24
C VAL A 163 19.45 33.04 43.57
#